data_AF-A0A518AMQ5-F1
#
_entry.id   AF-A0A518AMQ5-F1
#
_cell.length_a   1.000
_cell.length_b   1.000
_cell.length_c   1.000
_cell.angle_alpha   90.00
_cell.angle_beta   90.00
_cell.angle_gamma   90.00
#
_symmetry.space_group_name_H-M   'P 1'
#
loop_
_entity.id
_entity.type
_entity.pdbx_description
1 polymer ?
#
loop_
_entity_poly.entity_id
_entity_poly.type
_entity_poly.pdbx_seq_one_letter_code
_entity_poly.pdbx_strand_id
1 'polypeptide(L)'
;MTIVINPYQSPEEVAGDPVDPAEFTLLQWGLFVVNFTAALLLILGVLIVLPQSDVPSDSKSGIVLLCPLGWYAYGEWSAWHYRIRKREKLLGIANLVGSMFVLMASMGIGALLTDAGSEASYYRAPIWGMMIGGAVCGYLLFCGMYRLNGRHSDR
;
A
#
# COMPACT_ATOMS: atom_id res chain seq x y z
N MET A 1 23.02 13.73 5.21
CA MET A 1 22.90 12.39 5.82
C MET A 1 23.87 11.49 5.06
N THR A 2 25.08 11.32 5.57
CA THR A 2 26.13 10.57 4.88
C THR A 2 25.90 9.08 5.12
N ILE A 3 25.58 8.32 4.07
CA ILE A 3 25.47 6.87 4.15
C ILE A 3 26.90 6.34 4.31
N VAL A 4 27.28 5.99 5.54
CA VAL A 4 28.53 5.28 5.81
C VAL A 4 28.31 3.84 5.36
N ILE A 5 28.77 3.52 4.15
CA ILE A 5 28.81 2.14 3.64
C ILE A 5 30.06 1.51 4.27
N ASN A 6 29.86 0.59 5.21
CA ASN A 6 30.96 -0.17 5.79
C ASN A 6 31.52 -1.13 4.72
N PRO A 7 32.76 -0.97 4.25
CA PRO A 7 33.33 -1.82 3.20
C PRO A 7 33.56 -3.27 3.65
N TYR A 8 33.38 -3.57 4.94
CA TYR A 8 33.50 -4.91 5.51
C TYR A 8 32.15 -5.59 5.81
N GLN A 9 31.01 -4.96 5.47
CA GLN A 9 29.73 -5.65 5.59
C GLN A 9 29.68 -6.79 4.58
N SER A 10 29.46 -8.01 5.06
CA SER A 10 29.30 -9.16 4.18
C SER A 10 28.04 -8.98 3.31
N PRO A 11 28.01 -9.52 2.08
CA PRO A 11 26.82 -9.47 1.23
C PRO A 11 25.55 -9.98 1.94
N GLU A 12 25.74 -10.90 2.89
CA GLU A 12 24.69 -11.49 3.73
C GLU A 12 24.12 -10.49 4.76
N GLU A 13 24.96 -9.65 5.39
CA GLU A 13 24.50 -8.57 6.28
C GLU A 13 23.72 -7.48 5.53
N VAL A 14 24.06 -7.24 4.26
CA VAL A 14 23.35 -6.26 3.41
C VAL A 14 22.02 -6.85 2.89
N ALA A 15 22.01 -8.15 2.57
CA ALA A 15 20.84 -8.86 2.05
C ALA A 15 19.73 -9.03 3.11
N GLY A 16 20.10 -9.10 4.39
CA GLY A 16 19.19 -9.34 5.51
C GLY A 16 18.78 -10.80 5.63
N ASP A 17 18.27 -11.18 6.80
CA ASP A 17 17.95 -12.58 7.08
C ASP A 17 16.88 -13.11 6.10
N PRO A 18 17.18 -14.20 5.36
CA PRO A 18 16.16 -14.89 4.57
C PRO A 18 15.10 -15.45 5.51
N VAL A 19 13.83 -15.38 5.09
CA VAL A 19 12.71 -16.01 5.78
C VAL A 19 12.66 -17.48 5.39
N ASP A 20 12.56 -18.36 6.37
CA ASP A 20 12.45 -19.80 6.14
C ASP A 20 11.24 -20.07 5.22
N PRO A 21 11.38 -20.81 4.11
CA PRO A 21 10.26 -21.23 3.28
C PRO A 21 9.11 -21.90 4.05
N ALA A 22 9.41 -22.56 5.17
CA ALA A 22 8.43 -23.20 6.05
C ALA A 22 7.63 -22.19 6.90
N GLU A 23 8.14 -20.97 7.11
CA GLU A 23 7.41 -19.88 7.77
C GLU A 23 6.35 -19.25 6.86
N PHE A 24 6.33 -19.60 5.56
CA PHE A 24 5.42 -18.98 4.60
C PHE A 24 4.00 -19.53 4.72
N THR A 25 3.14 -18.78 5.40
CA THR A 25 1.76 -19.20 5.66
C THR A 25 0.84 -18.91 4.47
N LEU A 26 -0.26 -19.67 4.35
CA LEU A 26 -1.33 -19.38 3.39
C LEU A 26 -1.87 -17.95 3.53
N LEU A 27 -1.84 -17.41 4.75
CA LEU A 27 -2.21 -16.02 5.03
C LEU A 27 -1.28 -15.03 4.33
N GLN A 28 0.04 -15.20 4.44
CA GLN A 28 1.01 -14.32 3.78
C GLN A 28 0.87 -14.36 2.25
N TRP A 29 0.60 -15.53 1.67
CA TRP A 29 0.31 -15.64 0.24
C TRP A 29 -0.97 -14.91 -0.13
N GLY A 30 -2.04 -15.08 0.65
CA GLY A 30 -3.29 -14.35 0.45
C GLY A 30 -3.11 -12.83 0.51
N LEU A 31 -2.35 -12.33 1.49
CA LEU A 31 -2.02 -10.91 1.61
C LEU A 31 -1.27 -10.38 0.39
N PHE A 32 -0.26 -11.13 -0.09
CA PHE A 32 0.46 -10.78 -1.32
C PHE A 32 -0.49 -10.71 -2.53
N VAL A 33 -1.31 -11.74 -2.76
CA VAL A 33 -2.21 -11.80 -3.91
C VAL A 33 -3.18 -10.62 -3.91
N VAL A 34 -3.77 -10.30 -2.75
CA VAL A 34 -4.72 -9.19 -2.62
C VAL A 34 -4.01 -7.84 -2.84
N ASN A 35 -2.87 -7.60 -2.18
CA ASN A 35 -2.14 -6.34 -2.32
C ASN A 35 -1.63 -6.10 -3.73
N PHE A 36 -1.02 -7.13 -4.33
CA PHE A 36 -0.46 -7.06 -5.67
C PHE A 36 -1.55 -6.89 -6.73
N THR A 37 -2.65 -7.63 -6.62
CA THR A 37 -3.79 -7.52 -7.54
C THR A 37 -4.44 -6.14 -7.43
N ALA A 38 -4.67 -5.64 -6.21
CA ALA A 38 -5.22 -4.31 -6.00
C ALA A 38 -4.33 -3.22 -6.62
N ALA A 39 -3.01 -3.30 -6.41
CA ALA A 39 -2.06 -2.35 -7.00
C ALA A 39 -2.06 -2.40 -8.54
N LEU A 40 -2.09 -3.59 -9.14
CA LEU A 40 -2.16 -3.75 -10.59
C LEU A 40 -3.47 -3.19 -11.16
N LEU A 41 -4.61 -3.47 -10.53
CA LEU A 41 -5.90 -2.93 -10.97
C LEU A 41 -5.93 -1.41 -10.92
N LEU A 42 -5.34 -0.80 -9.88
CA LEU A 42 -5.22 0.65 -9.79
C LEU A 42 -4.31 1.23 -10.88
N ILE A 43 -3.15 0.60 -11.16
CA ILE A 43 -2.26 0.99 -12.26
C ILE A 43 -3.00 0.93 -13.60
N LEU A 44 -3.68 -0.18 -13.89
CA LEU A 44 -4.45 -0.36 -15.12
C LEU A 44 -5.57 0.68 -15.23
N GLY A 45 -6.30 0.94 -14.14
CA GLY A 45 -7.34 1.97 -14.10
C GLY A 45 -6.78 3.35 -14.45
N VAL A 46 -5.64 3.73 -13.85
CA VAL A 46 -4.97 5.00 -14.19
C VAL A 46 -4.54 5.03 -15.66
N LEU A 47 -3.95 3.96 -16.19
CA LEU A 47 -3.53 3.89 -17.60
C LEU A 47 -4.70 3.95 -18.59
N ILE A 48 -5.89 3.48 -18.20
CA ILE A 48 -7.11 3.56 -19.01
C ILE A 48 -7.71 4.98 -18.99
N VAL A 49 -7.66 5.66 -17.84
CA VAL A 49 -8.27 6.99 -17.66
C VAL A 49 -7.38 8.11 -18.21
N LEU A 50 -6.05 7.99 -18.08
CA LEU A 50 -5.09 9.01 -18.51
C LEU A 50 -5.29 9.51 -19.97
N PRO A 51 -5.49 8.63 -20.98
CA PRO A 51 -5.68 9.04 -22.38
C PRO A 51 -7.04 9.71 -22.63
N GLN A 52 -8.00 9.55 -21.71
CA GLN A 52 -9.36 10.08 -21.85
C GLN A 52 -9.53 11.47 -21.20
N SER A 53 -8.50 11.97 -20.53
CA SER A 53 -8.54 13.23 -19.81
C SER A 53 -8.26 14.41 -20.74
N ASP A 54 -9.30 15.18 -21.06
CA ASP A 54 -9.18 16.45 -21.80
C ASP A 54 -8.57 17.59 -20.95
N VAL A 55 -8.46 17.39 -19.64
CA VAL A 55 -7.95 18.38 -18.69
C VAL A 55 -6.50 18.07 -18.31
N PRO A 56 -5.52 18.97 -18.58
CA PRO A 56 -4.11 18.70 -18.31
C PRO A 56 -3.74 18.48 -16.84
N SER A 57 -4.52 19.01 -15.88
CA SER A 57 -4.29 18.81 -14.44
C SER A 57 -4.59 17.37 -14.00
N ASP A 58 -5.59 16.74 -14.60
CA ASP A 58 -6.09 15.43 -14.21
C ASP A 58 -5.17 14.32 -14.76
N SER A 59 -4.55 14.57 -15.92
CA SER A 59 -3.49 13.71 -16.43
C SER A 59 -2.23 13.73 -15.54
N LYS A 60 -1.89 14.89 -14.95
CA LYS A 60 -0.71 15.01 -14.08
C LYS A 60 -0.89 14.25 -12.76
N SER A 61 -2.07 14.32 -12.15
CA SER A 61 -2.36 13.61 -10.91
C SER A 61 -2.34 12.09 -11.11
N GLY A 62 -2.87 11.59 -12.24
CA GLY A 62 -2.79 10.17 -12.59
C GLY A 62 -1.35 9.67 -12.76
N ILE A 63 -0.50 10.41 -13.47
CA ILE A 63 0.92 10.02 -13.65
C ILE A 63 1.65 10.00 -12.30
N VAL A 64 1.39 10.97 -11.42
CA VAL A 64 1.98 11.02 -10.08
C VAL A 64 1.57 9.81 -9.25
N LEU A 65 0.37 9.25 -9.45
CA LEU A 65 -0.11 8.03 -8.76
C LEU A 65 0.55 6.73 -9.29
N LEU A 66 1.01 6.69 -10.54
CA LEU A 66 1.67 5.50 -11.09
C LEU A 66 2.97 5.17 -10.36
N CYS A 67 3.76 6.18 -9.97
CA CYS A 67 5.03 5.98 -9.27
C CYS A 67 4.89 5.25 -7.92
N PRO A 68 4.06 5.72 -6.96
CA PRO A 68 3.89 5.03 -5.69
C PRO A 68 3.20 3.67 -5.84
N LEU A 69 2.24 3.53 -6.77
CA LEU A 69 1.58 2.23 -7.04
C LEU A 69 2.56 1.22 -7.64
N GLY A 70 3.38 1.64 -8.60
CA GLY A 70 4.41 0.81 -9.22
C GLY A 70 5.50 0.41 -8.21
N TRP A 71 5.95 1.35 -7.38
CA TRP A 71 6.86 1.05 -6.27
C TRP A 71 6.25 0.02 -5.32
N TYR A 72 4.98 0.17 -4.95
CA TYR A 72 4.30 -0.74 -4.06
C TYR A 72 4.14 -2.14 -4.67
N ALA A 73 3.66 -2.24 -5.91
CA ALA A 73 3.52 -3.51 -6.63
C ALA A 73 4.87 -4.22 -6.79
N TYR A 74 5.92 -3.47 -7.14
CA TYR A 74 7.29 -4.00 -7.19
C TYR A 74 7.75 -4.45 -5.81
N GLY A 75 7.47 -3.68 -4.76
CA GLY A 75 7.75 -4.02 -3.37
C GLY A 75 7.14 -5.36 -2.99
N GLU A 76 5.83 -5.53 -3.22
CA GLU A 76 5.05 -6.75 -2.98
C GLU A 76 5.64 -7.96 -3.73
N TRP A 77 5.84 -7.83 -5.05
CA TRP A 77 6.51 -8.88 -5.84
C TRP A 77 7.84 -9.23 -5.21
N SER A 78 8.67 -8.24 -4.94
CA SER A 78 10.04 -8.46 -4.52
C SER A 78 10.12 -9.06 -3.11
N ALA A 79 9.20 -8.73 -2.22
CA ALA A 79 9.13 -9.33 -0.90
C ALA A 79 8.70 -10.79 -0.99
N TRP A 80 7.70 -11.10 -1.83
CA TRP A 80 7.28 -12.47 -2.12
C TRP A 80 8.39 -13.32 -2.79
N HIS A 81 9.07 -12.75 -3.79
CA HIS A 81 10.07 -13.47 -4.60
C HIS A 81 11.38 -13.71 -3.84
N TYR A 82 11.91 -12.69 -3.17
CA TYR A 82 13.20 -12.78 -2.49
C TYR A 82 13.07 -13.21 -1.02
N ARG A 83 11.87 -13.14 -0.42
CA ARG A 83 11.59 -13.57 0.96
C ARG A 83 12.54 -12.97 2.00
N ILE A 84 12.88 -11.69 1.83
CA ILE A 84 13.80 -10.96 2.71
C ILE A 84 13.00 -10.23 3.79
N ARG A 85 13.31 -10.49 5.06
CA ARG A 85 12.60 -9.89 6.21
C ARG A 85 12.62 -8.36 6.21
N LYS A 86 13.72 -7.76 5.78
CA LYS A 86 13.85 -6.30 5.68
C LYS A 86 12.83 -5.71 4.70
N ARG A 87 12.54 -6.40 3.58
CA ARG A 87 11.56 -5.95 2.58
C ARG A 87 10.13 -6.05 3.11
N GLU A 88 9.79 -7.15 3.79
CA GLU A 88 8.51 -7.30 4.48
C GLU A 88 8.27 -6.20 5.52
N LYS A 89 9.28 -5.85 6.32
CA LYS A 89 9.19 -4.75 7.29
C LYS A 89 8.97 -3.40 6.62
N LEU A 90 9.69 -3.10 5.53
CA LEU A 90 9.52 -1.86 4.78
C LEU A 90 8.11 -1.77 4.17
N LEU A 91 7.59 -2.87 3.63
CA LEU A 91 6.21 -2.94 3.16
C LEU A 91 5.20 -2.80 4.30
N GLY A 92 5.50 -3.34 5.48
CA GLY A 92 4.69 -3.16 6.68
C GLY A 92 4.56 -1.69 7.06
N ILE A 93 5.68 -0.97 7.08
CA ILE A 93 5.70 0.49 7.31
C ILE A 93 4.93 1.22 6.20
N ALA A 94 5.14 0.86 4.94
CA ALA A 94 4.44 1.47 3.81
C ALA A 94 2.91 1.28 3.91
N ASN A 95 2.44 0.10 4.35
CA ASN A 95 1.02 -0.16 4.60
C ASN A 95 0.47 0.70 5.75
N LEU A 96 1.21 0.85 6.85
CA LEU A 96 0.80 1.73 7.95
C LEU A 96 0.70 3.19 7.50
N VAL A 97 1.72 3.69 6.83
CA VAL A 97 1.72 5.05 6.26
C VAL A 97 0.55 5.20 5.29
N GLY A 98 0.35 4.23 4.39
CA GLY A 98 -0.76 4.18 3.45
C GLY A 98 -2.13 4.24 4.14
N SER A 99 -2.31 3.54 5.26
CA SER A 99 -3.56 3.59 6.03
C SER A 99 -3.89 5.00 6.54
N MET A 100 -2.88 5.76 6.98
CA MET A 100 -3.07 7.16 7.40
C MET A 100 -3.48 8.05 6.22
N PHE A 101 -2.83 7.88 5.07
CA PHE A 101 -3.18 8.62 3.85
C PHE A 101 -4.59 8.27 3.35
N VAL A 102 -4.97 6.99 3.35
CA VAL A 102 -6.32 6.55 2.98
C VAL A 102 -7.36 7.15 3.91
N LEU A 103 -7.10 7.18 5.23
CA LEU A 103 -8.01 7.78 6.18
C LEU A 103 -8.21 9.28 5.90
N MET A 104 -7.12 10.02 5.69
CA MET A 104 -7.17 11.45 5.34
C MET A 104 -7.90 11.69 4.00
N ALA A 105 -7.58 10.90 2.98
CA ALA A 105 -8.21 10.99 1.66
C ALA A 105 -9.71 10.69 1.75
N SER A 106 -10.11 9.71 2.55
CA SER A 106 -11.52 9.34 2.74
C SER A 106 -12.32 10.45 3.42
N MET A 107 -11.72 11.18 4.38
CA MET A 107 -12.32 12.37 4.98
C MET A 107 -12.49 13.50 3.95
N GLY A 108 -11.48 13.72 3.09
CA GLY A 108 -11.53 14.73 2.03
C GLY A 108 -12.55 14.41 0.92
N ILE A 109 -12.62 13.16 0.47
CA ILE A 109 -13.63 12.69 -0.49
C ILE A 109 -15.03 12.80 0.12
N GLY A 110 -15.18 12.44 1.40
CA GLY A 110 -16.42 12.62 2.14
C GLY A 110 -16.91 14.07 2.08
N ALA A 111 -16.03 15.03 2.36
CA ALA A 111 -16.34 16.46 2.30
C ALA A 111 -16.71 16.95 0.89
N LEU A 112 -15.97 16.52 -0.14
CA LEU A 112 -16.24 16.87 -1.54
C LEU A 112 -17.59 16.34 -2.02
N LEU A 113 -17.96 15.12 -1.62
CA LEU A 113 -19.23 14.51 -1.98
C LEU A 113 -20.41 15.10 -1.21
N THR A 114 -20.20 15.61 0.01
CA THR A 114 -21.24 16.34 0.76
C THR A 114 -21.51 17.74 0.18
N ASP A 115 -20.50 18.41 -0.37
CA ASP A 115 -20.65 19.73 -1.01
C ASP A 115 -21.32 19.67 -2.40
N ALA A 116 -21.44 18.49 -3.01
CA ALA A 116 -22.05 18.29 -4.34
C ALA A 116 -23.59 18.45 -4.38
N GLY A 117 -24.22 18.95 -3.31
CA GLY A 117 -25.48 19.69 -3.42
C GLY A 117 -26.80 18.91 -3.34
N SER A 118 -26.85 17.70 -2.77
CA SER A 118 -28.14 17.08 -2.42
C SER A 118 -28.18 16.67 -0.94
N GLU A 119 -29.30 16.90 -0.24
CA GLU A 119 -29.46 16.44 1.15
C GLU A 119 -29.34 14.91 1.27
N ALA A 120 -29.62 14.17 0.20
CA ALA A 120 -29.37 12.74 0.11
C ALA A 120 -27.86 12.38 0.04
N SER A 121 -27.02 13.28 -0.47
CA SER A 121 -25.56 13.14 -0.50
C SER A 121 -24.92 13.38 0.86
N TYR A 122 -25.55 14.19 1.73
CA TYR A 122 -25.00 14.55 3.05
C TYR A 122 -24.76 13.32 3.95
N TYR A 123 -25.67 12.33 3.91
CA TYR A 123 -25.53 11.09 4.68
C TYR A 123 -24.81 9.98 3.91
N ARG A 124 -24.99 9.89 2.58
CA ARG A 124 -24.42 8.81 1.77
C ARG A 124 -22.91 8.94 1.57
N ALA A 125 -22.41 10.15 1.41
CA ALA A 125 -20.98 10.44 1.22
C ALA A 125 -20.10 10.01 2.40
N PRO A 126 -20.37 10.43 3.66
CA PRO A 126 -19.59 10.01 4.80
C PRO A 126 -19.76 8.51 5.12
N ILE A 127 -20.95 7.93 4.92
CA ILE A 127 -21.15 6.49 5.10
C ILE A 127 -20.31 5.70 4.10
N TRP A 128 -20.32 6.06 2.82
CA TRP A 128 -19.54 5.39 1.79
C TRP A 128 -18.03 5.56 2.01
N GLY A 129 -17.59 6.78 2.33
CA GLY A 129 -16.20 7.09 2.65
C GLY A 129 -15.71 6.38 3.91
N MET A 130 -16.53 6.27 4.96
CA MET A 130 -16.20 5.52 6.17
C MET A 130 -16.22 4.01 5.94
N MET A 131 -17.13 3.48 5.12
CA MET A 131 -17.19 2.05 4.85
C MET A 131 -16.03 1.58 3.99
N ILE A 132 -15.80 2.21 2.84
CA ILE A 132 -14.73 1.78 1.92
C ILE A 132 -13.38 2.28 2.41
N GLY A 133 -13.29 3.56 2.79
CA GLY A 133 -12.08 4.13 3.36
C GLY A 133 -11.68 3.43 4.65
N GLY A 134 -12.64 3.13 5.52
CA GLY A 134 -12.42 2.37 6.75
C GLY A 134 -12.02 0.92 6.48
N ALA A 135 -12.65 0.24 5.51
CA ALA A 135 -12.28 -1.12 5.14
C ALA A 135 -10.85 -1.18 4.56
N VAL A 136 -10.50 -0.27 3.66
CA VAL A 136 -9.15 -0.19 3.07
C VAL A 136 -8.13 0.21 4.14
N CYS A 137 -8.44 1.19 4.98
CA CYS A 137 -7.59 1.61 6.09
C CYS A 137 -7.35 0.46 7.07
N GLY A 138 -8.42 -0.22 7.51
CA GLY A 138 -8.34 -1.37 8.41
C GLY A 138 -7.56 -2.53 7.82
N TYR A 139 -7.74 -2.79 6.52
CA TYR A 139 -6.97 -3.80 5.80
C TYR A 139 -5.47 -3.45 5.74
N LEU A 140 -5.12 -2.22 5.36
CA LEU A 140 -3.73 -1.76 5.33
C LEU A 140 -3.09 -1.77 6.72
N LEU A 141 -3.83 -1.33 7.74
CA LEU A 141 -3.40 -1.37 9.13
C LEU A 141 -3.12 -2.81 9.57
N PHE A 142 -4.03 -3.74 9.28
CA PHE A 142 -3.85 -5.17 9.55
C PHE A 142 -2.61 -5.72 8.85
N CYS A 143 -2.45 -5.50 7.55
CA CYS A 143 -1.29 -5.94 6.78
C CYS A 143 0.02 -5.37 7.34
N GLY A 144 0.02 -4.09 7.70
CA GLY A 144 1.16 -3.39 8.29
C GLY A 144 1.56 -3.99 9.63
N MET A 145 0.61 -4.12 10.55
CA MET A 145 0.85 -4.72 11.86
C MET A 145 1.27 -6.18 11.76
N TYR A 146 0.64 -6.98 10.90
CA TYR A 146 0.98 -8.38 10.71
C TYR A 146 2.43 -8.56 10.25
N ARG A 147 2.87 -7.78 9.24
CA ARG A 147 4.25 -7.82 8.74
C ARG A 147 5.29 -7.35 9.75
N LEU A 148 4.92 -6.44 10.65
CA LEU A 148 5.81 -5.94 11.70
C LEU A 148 5.86 -6.86 12.93
N ASN A 149 4.72 -7.47 13.28
CA ASN A 149 4.56 -8.25 14.51
C ASN A 149 4.77 -9.76 14.33
N GLY A 150 4.78 -10.27 13.09
CA GLY A 150 4.86 -11.70 12.77
C GLY A 150 6.11 -12.46 13.24
N ARG A 151 6.91 -11.91 14.16
CA ARG A 151 8.09 -12.56 14.77
C ARG A 151 8.29 -12.27 16.27
N HIS A 152 7.23 -11.99 17.03
CA HIS A 152 7.31 -11.96 18.49
C HIS A 152 6.77 -13.21 19.22
N SER A 153 6.32 -14.24 18.50
CA SER A 153 5.72 -15.43 19.14
C SER A 153 6.65 -16.64 19.32
N ASP A 154 7.91 -16.57 18.91
CA ASP A 154 8.85 -17.71 18.97
C ASP A 154 10.13 -17.36 19.77
N ARG A 155 9.97 -16.73 20.95
CA ARG A 155 11.01 -16.71 21.99
C ARG A 155 10.42 -17.10 23.32
#